data_AF-A0A3A4R236-F1
#
_entry.id   AF-A0A3A4R236-F1
#
_cell.length_a   1.000
_cell.length_b   1.000
_cell.length_c   1.000
_cell.angle_alpha   90.00
_cell.angle_beta   90.00
_cell.angle_gamma   90.00
#
_symmetry.space_group_name_H-M   'P 1'
#
loop_
_entity.id
_entity.type
_entity.pdbx_description
1 polymer ?
#
loop_
_entity_poly.entity_id
_entity_poly.type
_entity_poly.pdbx_seq_one_letter_code
_entity_poly.pdbx_strand_id
1 'polypeptide(L)'
;MLTEFRKSIQSIMYERITSPFSGAFFFSWVVWNWKLIYFLIFADIEVIERIQFVELYYINIYNSLVYPLLSTTFLIILFPFITTGAFWIWLRFKNWQNEIKNEIEKKQLLTIEKSIQLRMELRNQEDNYNKILTSKEEEINLLKKEIDELHKRIEGNSNSEINSNVPASDLIAETFNYDESFIEFSESDYFRYFESLIESIQSGKYLPEHFAPLTLAYFESNDIISGNEKSDYRFTEKGRYFVKKFLNSMHRL
;
A
#
# COMPACT_ATOMS: atom_id res chain seq x y z
N MET A 1 4.93 40.71 -43.29
CA MET A 1 5.93 40.25 -44.28
C MET A 1 6.69 38.99 -43.86
N LEU A 2 7.83 39.04 -43.16
CA LEU A 2 8.63 37.82 -42.85
C LEU A 2 7.89 36.84 -41.91
N THR A 3 7.12 37.36 -40.97
CA THR A 3 6.27 36.59 -40.05
C THR A 3 5.08 35.93 -40.75
N GLU A 4 4.51 36.60 -41.75
CA GLU A 4 3.42 36.06 -42.58
C GLU A 4 3.92 35.01 -43.55
N PHE A 5 5.10 35.22 -44.15
CA PHE A 5 5.79 34.23 -44.97
C PHE A 5 6.19 32.98 -44.16
N ARG A 6 6.67 33.17 -42.93
CA ARG A 6 6.93 32.05 -42.01
C ARG A 6 5.64 31.30 -41.68
N LYS A 7 4.54 32.00 -41.38
CA LYS A 7 3.24 31.37 -41.08
C LYS A 7 2.66 30.62 -42.28
N SER A 8 2.77 31.17 -43.50
CA SER A 8 2.26 30.52 -44.72
C SER A 8 3.10 29.29 -45.10
N ILE A 9 4.43 29.37 -45.00
CA ILE A 9 5.30 28.18 -45.17
C ILE A 9 4.96 27.15 -44.10
N GLN A 10 4.80 27.57 -42.85
CA GLN A 10 4.49 26.65 -41.76
C GLN A 10 3.14 25.96 -41.96
N SER A 11 2.10 26.65 -42.43
CA SER A 11 0.79 26.00 -42.67
C SER A 11 0.84 25.02 -43.85
N ILE A 12 1.51 25.38 -44.94
CA ILE A 12 1.66 24.51 -46.12
C ILE A 12 2.53 23.28 -45.78
N MET A 13 3.61 23.50 -45.02
CA MET A 13 4.44 22.41 -44.51
C MET A 13 3.66 21.54 -43.55
N TYR A 14 2.84 22.10 -42.66
CA TYR A 14 2.03 21.30 -41.73
C TYR A 14 0.99 20.46 -42.46
N GLU A 15 0.27 21.00 -43.45
CA GLU A 15 -0.71 20.26 -44.25
C GLU A 15 -0.11 19.16 -45.14
N ARG A 16 1.16 19.30 -45.56
CA ARG A 16 1.82 18.33 -46.45
C ARG A 16 2.76 17.37 -45.72
N ILE A 17 3.32 17.75 -44.57
CA ILE A 17 4.17 16.90 -43.68
C ILE A 17 3.31 16.07 -42.71
N THR A 18 2.03 16.38 -42.52
CA THR A 18 1.09 15.53 -41.77
C THR A 18 0.93 14.14 -42.39
N SER A 19 1.22 13.97 -43.67
CA SER A 19 1.42 12.66 -44.29
C SER A 19 2.75 12.06 -43.79
N PRO A 20 2.74 10.93 -43.07
CA PRO A 20 3.97 10.26 -42.60
C PRO A 20 4.94 9.95 -43.75
N PHE A 21 4.40 9.72 -44.95
CA PHE A 21 5.18 9.47 -46.15
C PHE A 21 5.88 10.72 -46.68
N SER A 22 5.15 11.83 -46.78
CA SER A 22 5.67 13.08 -47.32
C SER A 22 6.74 13.70 -46.43
N GLY A 23 6.53 13.63 -45.11
CA GLY A 23 7.56 14.02 -44.13
C GLY A 23 8.81 13.16 -44.24
N ALA A 24 8.67 11.83 -44.18
CA ALA A 24 9.80 10.91 -44.28
C ALA A 24 10.55 11.05 -45.62
N PHE A 25 9.84 11.29 -46.72
CA PHE A 25 10.44 11.56 -48.03
C PHE A 25 11.22 12.85 -48.06
N PHE A 26 10.68 13.93 -47.52
CA PHE A 26 11.40 15.20 -47.45
C PHE A 26 12.71 15.06 -46.64
N PHE A 27 12.65 14.42 -45.47
CA PHE A 27 13.85 14.16 -44.66
C PHE A 27 14.86 13.30 -45.41
N SER A 28 14.40 12.20 -46.00
CA SER A 28 15.24 11.29 -46.79
C SER A 28 15.89 12.01 -47.98
N TRP A 29 15.15 12.87 -48.67
CA TRP A 29 15.65 13.67 -49.79
C TRP A 29 16.74 14.64 -49.35
N VAL A 30 16.54 15.35 -48.24
CA VAL A 30 17.55 16.26 -47.65
C VAL A 30 18.81 15.48 -47.26
N VAL A 31 18.68 14.29 -46.69
CA VAL A 31 19.82 13.44 -46.31
C VAL A 31 20.62 12.99 -47.52
N TRP A 32 19.98 12.59 -48.62
CA TRP A 32 20.68 12.16 -49.84
C TRP A 32 21.24 13.34 -50.66
N ASN A 33 20.56 14.48 -50.64
CA ASN A 33 20.93 15.70 -51.37
C ASN A 33 21.63 16.74 -50.49
N TRP A 34 22.22 16.32 -49.36
CA TRP A 34 22.85 17.23 -48.39
C TRP A 34 24.00 18.04 -49.00
N LYS A 35 24.74 17.46 -49.95
CA LYS A 35 25.84 18.14 -50.67
C LYS A 35 25.31 19.27 -51.55
N LEU A 36 24.16 19.06 -52.20
CA LEU A 36 23.49 20.10 -53.00
C LEU A 36 23.04 21.25 -52.08
N ILE A 37 22.39 20.94 -50.96
CA ILE A 37 21.92 21.95 -50.01
C ILE A 37 23.11 22.73 -49.42
N TYR A 38 24.17 22.02 -49.03
CA TYR A 38 25.39 22.63 -48.52
C TYR A 38 26.02 23.56 -49.56
N PHE A 39 26.18 23.08 -50.79
CA PHE A 39 26.72 23.89 -51.89
C PHE A 39 25.85 25.13 -52.18
N LEU A 40 24.52 24.97 -52.23
CA LEU A 40 23.62 26.09 -52.50
C LEU A 40 23.67 27.20 -51.44
N ILE A 41 23.83 26.82 -50.16
CA ILE A 41 23.79 27.75 -49.03
C ILE A 41 25.17 28.36 -48.75
N PHE A 42 26.25 27.57 -48.86
CA PHE A 42 27.57 27.95 -48.36
C PHE A 42 28.63 28.18 -49.44
N ALA A 43 28.38 27.82 -50.71
CA ALA A 43 29.36 28.09 -51.76
C ALA A 43 29.39 29.59 -52.10
N ASP A 44 30.59 30.17 -52.09
CA ASP A 44 30.84 31.57 -52.46
C ASP A 44 31.31 31.64 -53.92
N ILE A 45 30.37 31.38 -54.83
CA ILE A 45 30.59 31.33 -56.28
C ILE A 45 29.47 32.11 -56.97
N GLU A 46 29.76 32.69 -58.14
CA GLU A 46 28.77 33.37 -58.97
C GLU A 46 27.54 32.49 -59.24
N VAL A 47 26.36 33.13 -59.23
CA VAL A 47 25.06 32.44 -59.29
C VAL A 47 24.94 31.57 -60.55
N ILE A 48 25.49 32.02 -61.67
CA ILE A 48 25.45 31.29 -62.95
C ILE A 48 26.27 30.01 -62.88
N GLU A 49 27.49 30.07 -62.35
CA GLU A 49 28.36 28.90 -62.18
C GLU A 49 27.75 27.91 -61.18
N ARG A 50 27.06 28.42 -60.14
CA ARG A 50 26.34 27.60 -59.17
C ARG A 50 25.21 26.80 -59.80
N ILE A 51 24.43 27.40 -60.70
CA ILE A 51 23.33 26.72 -61.42
C ILE A 51 23.87 25.67 -62.37
N GLN A 52 24.90 25.99 -63.17
CA GLN A 52 25.53 25.05 -64.10
C GLN A 52 26.11 23.83 -63.36
N PHE A 53 26.71 24.04 -62.19
CA PHE A 53 27.23 22.96 -61.36
C PHE A 53 26.11 22.03 -60.85
N VAL A 54 24.96 22.59 -60.46
CA VAL A 54 23.79 21.80 -60.04
C VAL A 54 23.25 20.97 -61.19
N GLU A 55 23.13 21.56 -62.39
CA GLU A 55 22.62 20.87 -63.56
C GLU A 55 23.50 19.69 -63.98
N LEU A 56 24.82 19.86 -63.94
CA LEU A 56 25.78 18.83 -64.37
C LEU A 56 25.92 17.67 -63.37
N TYR A 57 25.87 17.95 -62.06
CA TYR A 57 26.28 16.96 -61.05
C TYR A 57 25.14 16.46 -60.15
N TYR A 58 24.02 17.16 -60.07
CA TYR A 58 22.97 16.86 -59.10
C TYR A 58 21.60 16.53 -59.70
N ILE A 59 21.41 16.66 -61.02
CA ILE A 59 20.23 16.13 -61.73
C ILE A 59 20.45 14.65 -62.04
N ASN A 60 20.63 13.85 -61.00
CA ASN A 60 20.61 12.39 -61.13
C ASN A 60 19.32 11.85 -60.52
N ILE A 61 18.51 11.17 -61.34
CA ILE A 61 17.21 10.59 -60.92
C ILE A 61 17.36 9.62 -59.74
N TYR A 62 18.50 8.93 -59.64
CA TYR A 62 18.77 8.00 -58.55
C TYR A 62 18.95 8.73 -57.21
N ASN A 63 19.73 9.81 -57.19
CA ASN A 63 19.98 10.61 -55.97
C ASN A 63 18.80 11.50 -55.59
N SER A 64 18.05 11.99 -56.58
CA SER A 64 16.94 12.90 -56.34
C SER A 64 15.63 12.19 -56.02
N LEU A 65 15.42 10.96 -56.52
CA LEU A 65 14.12 10.29 -56.39
C LEU A 65 14.21 8.85 -55.90
N VAL A 66 15.07 8.01 -56.49
CA VAL A 66 15.09 6.57 -56.18
C VAL A 66 15.62 6.28 -54.77
N TYR A 67 16.80 6.79 -54.40
CA TYR A 67 17.37 6.56 -53.06
C TYR A 67 16.52 7.21 -51.96
N PRO A 68 16.05 8.46 -52.11
CA PRO A 68 15.14 9.05 -51.14
C PRO A 68 13.86 8.23 -50.94
N LEU A 69 13.24 7.74 -52.01
CA LEU A 69 12.01 6.95 -51.95
C LEU A 69 12.22 5.57 -51.30
N LEU A 70 13.33 4.90 -51.62
CA LEU A 70 13.67 3.61 -51.01
C LEU A 70 13.97 3.76 -49.51
N SER A 71 14.76 4.77 -49.14
CA SER A 71 15.01 5.12 -47.74
C SER A 71 13.75 5.56 -47.00
N THR A 72 12.79 6.22 -47.68
CA THR A 72 11.48 6.59 -47.10
C THR A 72 10.67 5.35 -46.74
N THR A 73 10.55 4.42 -47.68
CA THR A 73 9.86 3.14 -47.45
C THR A 73 10.52 2.39 -46.30
N PHE A 74 11.86 2.35 -46.27
CA PHE A 74 12.60 1.73 -45.17
C PHE A 74 12.34 2.43 -43.84
N LEU A 75 12.39 3.76 -43.77
CA LEU A 75 12.15 4.53 -42.55
C LEU A 75 10.72 4.33 -42.04
N ILE A 76 9.71 4.35 -42.90
CA ILE A 76 8.31 4.14 -42.52
C ILE A 76 8.10 2.73 -41.96
N ILE A 77 8.78 1.74 -42.52
CA ILE A 77 8.73 0.36 -42.01
C ILE A 77 9.49 0.25 -40.69
N LEU A 78 10.69 0.84 -40.58
CA LEU A 78 11.57 0.71 -39.42
C LEU A 78 11.07 1.51 -38.20
N PHE A 79 10.51 2.70 -38.44
CA PHE A 79 10.05 3.62 -37.41
C PHE A 79 9.07 2.99 -36.40
N PRO A 80 8.00 2.26 -36.79
CA PRO A 80 7.11 1.60 -35.83
C PRO A 80 7.82 0.54 -34.98
N PHE A 81 8.84 -0.14 -35.50
CA PHE A 81 9.62 -1.10 -34.69
C PHE A 81 10.46 -0.38 -33.64
N ILE A 82 11.11 0.73 -34.01
CA ILE A 82 11.89 1.54 -33.07
C ILE A 82 10.96 2.11 -31.98
N THR A 83 9.82 2.70 -32.36
CA THR A 83 8.91 3.32 -31.41
C THR A 83 8.26 2.29 -30.49
N THR A 84 7.89 1.11 -31.02
CA THR A 84 7.36 0.00 -30.21
C THR A 84 8.42 -0.54 -29.25
N GLY A 85 9.66 -0.71 -29.71
CA GLY A 85 10.78 -1.14 -28.87
C GLY A 85 11.08 -0.13 -27.75
N ALA A 86 11.15 1.16 -28.10
CA ALA A 86 11.33 2.24 -27.13
C ALA A 86 10.17 2.30 -26.12
N PHE A 87 8.93 2.12 -26.58
CA PHE A 87 7.76 2.07 -25.72
C PHE A 87 7.80 0.87 -24.77
N TRP A 88 8.22 -0.30 -25.25
CA TRP A 88 8.36 -1.50 -24.43
C TRP A 88 9.43 -1.33 -23.34
N ILE A 89 10.57 -0.75 -23.70
CA ILE A 89 11.65 -0.39 -22.77
C ILE A 89 11.15 0.61 -21.72
N TRP A 90 10.44 1.65 -22.16
CA TRP A 90 9.85 2.64 -21.26
C TRP A 90 8.84 2.02 -20.31
N LEU A 91 7.97 1.13 -20.79
CA LEU A 91 6.98 0.44 -19.95
C LEU A 91 7.66 -0.45 -18.92
N ARG A 92 8.71 -1.18 -19.32
CA ARG A 92 9.51 -2.00 -18.40
C ARG A 92 10.17 -1.14 -17.33
N PHE A 93 10.75 -0.02 -17.71
CA PHE A 93 11.36 0.92 -16.78
C PHE A 93 10.34 1.52 -15.81
N LYS A 94 9.16 1.89 -16.31
CA LYS A 94 8.05 2.40 -15.49
C LYS A 94 7.56 1.36 -14.47
N ASN A 95 7.43 0.10 -14.88
CA ASN A 95 7.07 -0.98 -13.96
C ASN A 95 8.13 -1.18 -12.89
N TRP A 96 9.40 -1.17 -13.27
CA TRP A 96 10.52 -1.26 -12.31
C TRP A 96 10.54 -0.09 -11.33
N GLN A 97 10.29 1.14 -11.80
CA GLN A 97 10.14 2.30 -10.93
C GLN A 97 8.96 2.16 -9.96
N ASN A 98 7.84 1.62 -10.43
CA ASN A 98 6.68 1.36 -9.58
C ASN A 98 6.96 0.30 -8.52
N GLU A 99 7.71 -0.75 -8.86
CA GLU A 99 8.15 -1.77 -7.90
C GLU A 99 9.03 -1.14 -6.81
N ILE A 100 10.06 -0.38 -7.20
CA ILE A 100 10.93 0.33 -6.25
C ILE A 100 10.11 1.27 -5.37
N LYS A 101 9.17 2.03 -5.96
CA LYS A 101 8.31 2.94 -5.21
C LYS A 101 7.44 2.19 -4.20
N ASN A 102 6.86 1.06 -4.60
CA ASN A 102 6.02 0.24 -3.73
C ASN A 102 6.82 -0.35 -2.54
N GLU A 103 8.07 -0.79 -2.79
CA GLU A 103 8.98 -1.29 -1.76
C GLU A 103 9.36 -0.18 -0.76
N ILE A 104 9.69 1.01 -1.26
CA ILE A 104 10.11 2.15 -0.42
C ILE A 104 8.93 2.72 0.38
N GLU A 105 7.76 2.89 -0.23
CA GLU A 105 6.64 3.55 0.42
C GLU A 105 5.88 2.61 1.38
N LYS A 106 6.17 1.29 1.40
CA LYS A 106 5.45 0.24 2.15
C LYS A 106 3.91 0.27 2.02
N LYS A 107 3.39 1.09 1.10
CA LYS A 107 1.98 1.30 0.81
C LYS A 107 1.72 0.62 -0.52
N GLN A 108 1.37 -0.66 -0.46
CA GLN A 108 0.82 -1.32 -1.63
C GLN A 108 -0.45 -0.56 -2.06
N LEU A 109 -0.39 0.16 -3.17
CA LEU A 109 -1.59 0.53 -3.90
C LEU A 109 -2.13 -0.79 -4.47
N LEU A 110 -3.09 -1.39 -3.75
CA LEU A 110 -3.78 -2.59 -4.20
C LEU A 110 -4.41 -2.31 -5.56
N THR A 111 -4.07 -3.12 -6.55
CA THR A 111 -4.84 -3.13 -7.81
C THR A 111 -6.30 -3.48 -7.50
N ILE A 112 -7.22 -3.04 -8.34
CA ILE A 112 -8.66 -3.30 -8.16
C ILE A 112 -8.93 -4.79 -7.95
N GLU A 113 -8.30 -5.66 -8.75
CA GLU A 113 -8.35 -7.13 -8.60
C GLU A 113 -7.95 -7.60 -7.20
N LYS A 114 -6.79 -7.15 -6.71
CA LYS A 114 -6.30 -7.50 -5.38
C LYS A 114 -7.19 -6.97 -4.27
N SER A 115 -7.81 -5.80 -4.46
CA SER A 115 -8.75 -5.22 -3.50
C SER A 115 -10.04 -6.04 -3.41
N ILE A 116 -10.53 -6.55 -4.54
CA ILE A 116 -11.71 -7.42 -4.62
C ILE A 116 -11.42 -8.77 -3.96
N GLN A 117 -10.26 -9.36 -4.24
CA GLN A 117 -9.85 -10.64 -3.66
C GLN A 117 -9.68 -10.53 -2.13
N LEU A 118 -9.05 -9.47 -1.64
CA LEU A 118 -8.90 -9.21 -0.22
C LEU A 118 -10.26 -9.04 0.49
N ARG A 119 -11.20 -8.33 -0.15
CA ARG A 119 -12.57 -8.19 0.39
C ARG A 119 -13.31 -9.52 0.46
N MET A 120 -13.14 -10.39 -0.54
CA MET A 120 -13.70 -11.75 -0.50
C MET A 120 -13.10 -12.59 0.62
N GLU A 121 -11.79 -12.51 0.81
CA GLU A 121 -11.10 -13.23 1.88
C GLU A 121 -11.54 -12.76 3.27
N LEU A 122 -11.64 -11.44 3.48
CA LEU A 122 -12.18 -10.86 4.71
C LEU A 122 -13.60 -11.35 4.99
N ARG A 123 -14.47 -11.35 3.96
CA ARG A 123 -15.85 -11.85 4.11
C ARG A 123 -15.89 -13.33 4.48
N ASN A 124 -15.05 -14.17 3.85
CA ASN A 124 -14.96 -15.59 4.18
C ASN A 124 -14.45 -15.80 5.61
N GLN A 125 -13.50 -14.97 6.06
CA GLN A 125 -13.03 -15.00 7.44
C GLN A 125 -14.15 -14.60 8.41
N GLU A 126 -14.89 -13.53 8.15
CA GLU A 126 -16.05 -13.12 8.96
C GLU A 126 -17.09 -14.24 9.06
N ASP A 127 -17.43 -14.89 7.95
CA ASP A 127 -18.37 -16.03 7.93
C ASP A 127 -17.85 -17.21 8.77
N ASN A 128 -16.54 -17.49 8.72
CA ASN A 128 -15.92 -18.54 9.54
C ASN A 128 -15.90 -18.17 11.03
N TYR A 129 -15.57 -16.91 11.37
CA TYR A 129 -15.62 -16.42 12.74
C TYR A 129 -17.04 -16.49 13.32
N ASN A 130 -18.05 -16.09 12.54
CA ASN A 130 -19.44 -16.17 12.96
C ASN A 130 -19.87 -17.62 13.24
N LYS A 131 -19.46 -18.58 12.41
CA LYS A 131 -19.72 -20.02 12.66
C LYS A 131 -19.08 -20.51 13.96
N ILE A 132 -17.83 -20.10 14.22
CA ILE A 132 -17.11 -20.45 15.45
C ILE A 132 -17.79 -19.81 16.67
N LEU A 133 -18.23 -18.56 16.56
CA LEU A 133 -18.98 -17.90 17.64
C LEU A 133 -20.29 -18.63 17.93
N THR A 134 -21.06 -18.98 16.90
CA THR A 134 -22.33 -19.71 17.09
C THR A 134 -22.11 -21.07 17.75
N SER A 135 -21.08 -21.82 17.34
CA SER A 135 -20.80 -23.13 17.95
C SER A 135 -20.32 -23.01 19.40
N LYS A 136 -19.52 -21.97 19.71
CA LYS A 136 -19.10 -21.68 21.08
C LYS A 136 -20.27 -21.26 21.97
N GLU A 137 -21.22 -20.49 21.44
CA GLU A 137 -22.40 -20.06 22.18
C GLU A 137 -23.37 -21.22 22.44
N GLU A 138 -23.51 -22.14 21.48
CA GLU A 138 -24.20 -23.41 21.69
C GLU A 138 -23.52 -24.25 22.78
N GLU A 139 -22.20 -24.38 22.76
CA GLU A 139 -21.41 -25.10 23.78
C GLU A 139 -21.60 -24.48 25.18
N ILE A 140 -21.52 -23.15 25.29
CA ILE A 140 -21.77 -22.44 26.55
C ILE A 140 -23.19 -22.69 27.05
N ASN A 141 -24.18 -22.68 26.17
CA ASN A 141 -25.57 -22.94 26.55
C ASN A 141 -25.79 -24.38 27.02
N LEU A 142 -25.09 -25.35 26.43
CA LEU A 142 -25.11 -26.74 26.89
C LEU A 142 -24.45 -26.87 28.27
N LEU A 143 -23.27 -26.27 28.45
CA LEU A 143 -22.57 -26.29 29.74
C LEU A 143 -23.38 -25.61 30.85
N LYS A 144 -24.05 -24.49 30.56
CA LYS A 144 -24.96 -23.83 31.51
C LYS A 144 -26.11 -24.74 31.92
N LYS A 145 -26.72 -25.45 30.97
CA LYS A 145 -27.78 -26.43 31.27
C LYS A 145 -27.26 -27.57 32.15
N GLU A 146 -26.05 -28.07 31.88
CA GLU A 146 -25.43 -29.12 32.68
C GLU A 146 -25.14 -28.63 34.11
N ILE A 147 -24.62 -27.42 34.28
CA ILE A 147 -24.42 -26.78 35.59
C ILE A 147 -25.75 -26.64 36.32
N ASP A 148 -26.80 -26.15 35.66
CA ASP A 148 -28.14 -26.00 36.26
C ASP A 148 -28.73 -27.36 36.69
N GLU A 149 -28.52 -28.41 35.91
CA GLU A 149 -28.93 -29.77 36.25
C GLU A 149 -28.15 -30.32 37.45
N LEU A 150 -26.84 -30.08 37.49
CA LEU A 150 -25.99 -30.48 38.63
C LEU A 150 -26.38 -29.72 39.91
N HIS A 151 -26.64 -28.41 39.83
CA HIS A 151 -27.14 -27.63 40.97
C HIS A 151 -28.48 -28.16 41.47
N LYS A 152 -29.44 -28.47 40.60
CA LYS A 152 -30.72 -29.08 41.00
C LYS A 152 -30.55 -30.44 41.68
N ARG A 153 -29.56 -31.25 41.27
CA ARG A 153 -29.24 -32.53 41.93
C ARG A 153 -28.62 -32.32 43.32
N ILE A 154 -27.78 -31.30 43.49
CA ILE A 154 -27.18 -30.94 44.77
C ILE A 154 -28.24 -30.39 45.74
N GLU A 155 -29.14 -29.51 45.28
CA GLU A 155 -30.27 -29.00 46.06
C GLU A 155 -31.27 -30.11 46.42
N GLY A 156 -31.53 -31.03 45.50
CA GLY A 156 -32.37 -32.22 45.74
C GLY A 156 -31.80 -33.18 46.79
N ASN A 157 -30.48 -33.30 46.89
CA ASN A 157 -29.80 -34.10 47.91
C ASN A 157 -29.60 -33.37 49.25
N SER A 158 -29.62 -32.03 49.28
CA SER A 158 -29.41 -31.24 50.50
C SER A 158 -30.67 -31.13 51.37
N ASN A 159 -31.84 -31.46 50.83
CA ASN A 159 -33.12 -31.43 51.56
C ASN A 159 -33.32 -32.61 52.54
N SER A 160 -32.35 -33.52 52.69
CA SER A 160 -32.41 -34.58 53.71
C SER A 160 -31.72 -34.24 55.03
N GLU A 161 -30.86 -33.22 55.12
CA GLU A 161 -30.22 -32.87 56.40
C GLU A 161 -29.98 -31.36 56.57
N ILE A 162 -30.50 -30.84 57.69
CA ILE A 162 -30.16 -29.59 58.41
C ILE A 162 -31.11 -28.39 58.22
N ASN A 163 -32.06 -28.33 59.17
CA ASN A 163 -32.68 -27.11 59.68
C ASN A 163 -31.64 -26.25 60.43
N SER A 164 -31.46 -24.99 60.05
CA SER A 164 -31.16 -23.89 60.99
C SER A 164 -31.28 -22.51 60.32
N ASN A 165 -32.12 -21.68 60.93
CA ASN A 165 -32.41 -20.29 60.59
C ASN A 165 -31.20 -19.36 60.74
N VAL A 166 -30.84 -18.57 59.70
CA VAL A 166 -30.22 -17.22 59.80
C VAL A 166 -30.64 -16.38 58.56
N PRO A 167 -30.94 -15.07 58.69
CA PRO A 167 -31.56 -14.26 57.64
C PRO A 167 -30.61 -13.86 56.51
N ALA A 168 -31.13 -13.83 55.29
CA ALA A 168 -30.48 -13.34 54.08
C ALA A 168 -30.32 -11.81 54.11
N SER A 169 -29.17 -11.33 54.54
CA SER A 169 -28.65 -10.01 54.17
C SER A 169 -27.13 -10.10 54.09
N ASP A 170 -26.64 -10.23 52.86
CA ASP A 170 -25.38 -9.72 52.33
C ASP A 170 -25.00 -10.61 51.14
N LEU A 171 -25.37 -10.14 49.95
CA LEU A 171 -24.85 -10.63 48.69
C LEU A 171 -23.32 -10.54 48.78
N ILE A 172 -22.69 -11.71 48.83
CA ILE A 172 -21.24 -11.90 48.79
C ILE A 172 -20.74 -11.24 47.51
N ALA A 173 -20.26 -10.00 47.63
CA ALA A 173 -19.29 -9.48 46.68
C ALA A 173 -18.00 -10.26 46.96
N GLU A 174 -17.75 -11.31 46.20
CA GLU A 174 -16.44 -11.97 46.13
C GLU A 174 -15.41 -10.88 45.81
N THR A 175 -14.77 -10.37 46.85
CA THR A 175 -13.69 -9.41 46.72
C THR A 175 -12.47 -10.25 46.37
N PHE A 176 -12.24 -10.49 45.08
CA PHE A 176 -11.02 -11.10 44.60
C PHE A 176 -9.82 -10.28 45.10
N ASN A 177 -9.10 -10.82 46.08
CA ASN A 177 -7.98 -10.13 46.70
C ASN A 177 -6.71 -10.33 45.85
N TYR A 178 -6.42 -9.39 44.94
CA TYR A 178 -5.23 -9.42 44.09
C TYR A 178 -3.97 -8.79 44.75
N ASP A 179 -3.95 -8.66 46.08
CA ASP A 179 -2.85 -7.99 46.79
C ASP A 179 -1.50 -8.70 46.63
N GLU A 180 -1.47 -10.03 46.75
CA GLU A 180 -0.23 -10.81 46.61
C GLU A 180 0.35 -10.71 45.20
N SER A 181 -0.50 -10.85 44.17
CA SER A 181 -0.08 -10.68 42.77
C SER A 181 0.39 -9.25 42.46
N PHE A 182 -0.14 -8.23 43.14
CA PHE A 182 0.33 -6.85 42.96
C PHE A 182 1.73 -6.66 43.55
N ILE A 183 2.03 -7.29 44.70
CA ILE A 183 3.36 -7.23 45.31
C ILE A 183 4.39 -7.88 44.38
N GLU A 184 4.11 -9.10 43.90
CA GLU A 184 4.97 -9.80 42.94
C GLU A 184 5.20 -8.98 41.66
N PHE A 185 4.13 -8.36 41.15
CA PHE A 185 4.23 -7.46 40.01
C PHE A 185 5.10 -6.22 40.31
N SER A 186 4.96 -5.63 41.49
CA SER A 186 5.69 -4.42 41.88
C SER A 186 7.20 -4.65 42.04
N GLU A 187 7.61 -5.87 42.35
CA GLU A 187 9.01 -6.28 42.44
C GLU A 187 9.60 -6.68 41.09
N SER A 188 8.77 -6.83 40.05
CA SER A 188 9.22 -7.22 38.72
C SER A 188 9.93 -6.09 37.97
N ASP A 189 10.86 -6.45 37.07
CA ASP A 189 11.49 -5.52 36.13
C ASP A 189 10.48 -4.83 35.19
N TYR A 190 9.25 -5.35 35.10
CA TYR A 190 8.20 -4.84 34.24
C TYR A 190 7.39 -3.70 34.88
N PHE A 191 7.47 -3.54 36.20
CA PHE A 191 6.76 -2.49 36.94
C PHE A 191 7.10 -1.08 36.45
N ARG A 192 8.37 -0.85 36.06
CA ARG A 192 8.84 0.44 35.52
C ARG A 192 8.16 0.87 34.22
N TYR A 193 7.58 -0.08 33.47
CA TYR A 193 6.86 0.21 32.23
C TYR A 193 5.36 0.43 32.47
N PHE A 194 4.88 0.24 33.70
CA PHE A 194 3.45 0.25 34.01
C PHE A 194 2.81 1.61 33.86
N GLU A 195 3.49 2.68 34.30
CA GLU A 195 3.01 4.05 34.14
C GLU A 195 2.81 4.41 32.66
N SER A 196 3.81 4.14 31.83
CA SER A 196 3.73 4.37 30.38
C SER A 196 2.61 3.54 29.73
N LEU A 197 2.36 2.33 30.22
CA LEU A 197 1.26 1.47 29.76
C LEU A 197 -0.10 2.07 30.13
N ILE A 198 -0.26 2.60 31.34
CA ILE A 198 -1.47 3.30 31.79
C ILE A 198 -1.74 4.51 30.90
N GLU A 199 -0.74 5.36 30.67
CA GLU A 199 -0.88 6.55 29.81
C GLU A 199 -1.25 6.18 28.37
N SER A 200 -0.65 5.13 27.84
CA SER A 200 -0.90 4.68 26.46
C SER A 200 -2.34 4.19 26.29
N ILE A 201 -2.82 3.34 27.22
CA ILE A 201 -4.19 2.81 27.19
C ILE A 201 -5.22 3.91 27.45
N GLN A 202 -4.98 4.83 28.39
CA GLN A 202 -5.93 5.91 28.70
C GLN A 202 -5.99 7.02 27.65
N SER A 203 -4.86 7.34 27.01
CA SER A 203 -4.82 8.37 25.96
C SER A 203 -5.34 7.89 24.60
N GLY A 204 -5.64 6.59 24.46
CA GLY A 204 -6.07 5.98 23.20
C GLY A 204 -5.01 6.09 22.10
N LYS A 205 -3.74 6.31 22.46
CA LYS A 205 -2.63 6.40 21.53
C LYS A 205 -2.06 5.00 21.28
N TYR A 206 -1.46 4.82 20.10
CA TYR A 206 -0.66 3.63 19.82
C TYR A 206 0.40 3.44 20.90
N LEU A 207 0.61 2.20 21.33
CA LEU A 207 1.67 1.82 22.25
C LEU A 207 3.01 2.37 21.75
N PRO A 208 3.80 3.03 22.60
CA PRO A 208 5.10 3.57 22.22
C PRO A 208 6.02 2.49 21.63
N GLU A 209 6.83 2.84 20.62
CA GLU A 209 7.77 1.92 19.95
C GLU A 209 8.79 1.27 20.91
N HIS A 210 8.98 1.82 22.11
CA HIS A 210 9.88 1.27 23.13
C HIS A 210 9.27 0.14 23.97
N PHE A 211 7.99 -0.22 23.78
CA PHE A 211 7.44 -1.45 24.34
C PHE A 211 8.02 -2.64 23.58
N ALA A 212 9.04 -3.27 24.17
CA ALA A 212 9.55 -4.53 23.66
C ALA A 212 8.41 -5.56 23.65
N PRO A 213 8.31 -6.44 22.62
CA PRO A 213 7.26 -7.47 22.56
C PRO A 213 7.15 -8.33 23.82
N LEU A 214 8.28 -8.55 24.51
CA LEU A 214 8.34 -9.30 25.76
C LEU A 214 7.61 -8.61 26.92
N THR A 215 7.63 -7.28 26.95
CA THR A 215 6.94 -6.47 27.97
C THR A 215 5.42 -6.62 27.84
N LEU A 216 4.89 -6.56 26.61
CA LEU A 216 3.46 -6.78 26.36
C LEU A 216 3.05 -8.22 26.67
N ALA A 217 3.86 -9.20 26.25
CA ALA A 217 3.63 -10.60 26.55
C ALA A 217 3.55 -10.86 28.06
N TYR A 218 4.39 -10.19 28.87
CA TYR A 218 4.31 -10.30 30.33
C TYR A 218 2.99 -9.76 30.90
N PHE A 219 2.53 -8.59 30.44
CA PHE A 219 1.27 -8.01 30.92
C PHE A 219 0.05 -8.84 30.49
N GLU A 220 0.07 -9.42 29.30
CA GLU A 220 -0.95 -10.34 28.81
C GLU A 220 -0.94 -11.66 29.61
N SER A 221 0.24 -12.28 29.80
CA SER A 221 0.35 -13.57 30.50
C SER A 221 -0.03 -13.49 31.98
N ASN A 222 0.11 -12.31 32.59
CA ASN A 222 -0.27 -12.06 33.98
C ASN A 222 -1.71 -11.57 34.14
N ASP A 223 -2.50 -11.55 33.07
CA ASP A 223 -3.88 -11.09 33.05
C ASP A 223 -4.02 -9.65 33.55
N ILE A 224 -3.05 -8.78 33.23
CA ILE A 224 -3.09 -7.34 33.56
C ILE A 224 -3.77 -6.57 32.42
N ILE A 225 -3.50 -6.96 31.17
CA ILE A 225 -4.13 -6.39 29.97
C ILE A 225 -4.69 -7.50 29.07
N SER A 226 -5.70 -7.14 28.29
CA SER A 226 -6.21 -7.96 27.18
C SER A 226 -6.33 -7.10 25.93
N GLY A 227 -5.98 -7.65 24.77
CA GLY A 227 -6.02 -6.92 23.50
C GLY A 227 -6.26 -7.84 22.30
N ASN A 228 -6.79 -7.27 21.22
CA ASN A 228 -6.86 -7.93 19.93
C ASN A 228 -5.65 -7.53 19.07
N GLU A 229 -5.29 -8.35 18.07
CA GLU A 229 -4.11 -8.28 17.17
C GLU A 229 -3.81 -6.91 16.53
N LYS A 230 -4.68 -5.89 16.69
CA LYS A 230 -4.56 -4.53 16.15
C LYS A 230 -4.35 -3.45 17.22
N SER A 231 -3.52 -3.72 18.23
CA SER A 231 -3.01 -2.71 19.19
C SER A 231 -4.08 -1.96 20.01
N ASP A 232 -5.29 -2.51 20.13
CA ASP A 232 -6.34 -2.02 21.04
C ASP A 232 -6.28 -2.83 22.35
N TYR A 233 -5.53 -2.32 23.32
CA TYR A 233 -5.33 -2.95 24.63
C TYR A 233 -6.24 -2.33 25.69
N ARG A 234 -6.80 -3.17 26.55
CA ARG A 234 -7.69 -2.78 27.66
C ARG A 234 -7.24 -3.46 28.94
N PHE A 235 -7.47 -2.80 30.07
CA PHE A 235 -7.24 -3.40 31.38
C PHE A 235 -8.30 -4.43 31.72
N THR A 236 -7.86 -5.59 32.20
CA THR A 236 -8.70 -6.64 32.79
C THR A 236 -9.22 -6.20 34.17
N GLU A 237 -10.00 -7.03 34.86
CA GLU A 237 -10.41 -6.75 36.24
C GLU A 237 -9.21 -6.64 37.19
N LYS A 238 -8.26 -7.57 37.08
CA LYS A 238 -6.99 -7.56 37.81
C LYS A 238 -6.13 -6.34 37.44
N GLY A 239 -6.04 -6.01 36.16
CA GLY A 239 -5.32 -4.82 35.69
C GLY A 239 -5.86 -3.52 36.29
N ARG A 240 -7.19 -3.34 36.30
CA ARG A 240 -7.82 -2.17 36.92
C ARG A 240 -7.54 -2.08 38.43
N TYR A 241 -7.49 -3.22 39.12
CA TYR A 241 -7.07 -3.27 40.52
C TYR A 241 -5.62 -2.77 40.70
N PHE A 242 -4.71 -3.21 39.83
CA PHE A 242 -3.29 -2.81 39.88
C PHE A 242 -3.12 -1.31 39.61
N VAL A 243 -3.85 -0.76 38.64
CA VAL A 243 -3.86 0.68 38.36
C VAL A 243 -4.32 1.46 39.59
N LYS A 244 -5.41 1.02 40.24
CA LYS A 244 -5.91 1.66 41.47
C LYS A 244 -4.88 1.64 42.59
N LYS A 245 -4.18 0.53 42.81
CA LYS A 245 -3.11 0.42 43.82
C LYS A 245 -1.90 1.30 43.48
N PHE A 246 -1.48 1.30 42.21
CA PHE A 246 -0.36 2.11 41.71
C PHE A 246 -0.60 3.62 41.88
N LEU A 247 -1.78 4.11 41.49
CA LEU A 247 -2.15 5.53 41.67
C LEU A 247 -2.24 5.92 43.15
N ASN A 248 -2.74 5.02 44.00
CA ASN A 248 -2.78 5.24 45.44
C ASN A 248 -1.38 5.25 46.09
N SER A 249 -0.40 4.53 45.55
CA SER A 249 0.99 4.60 46.00
C SER A 249 1.71 5.87 45.56
N MET A 250 1.36 6.44 44.41
CA MET A 250 1.93 7.70 43.89
C MET A 250 1.49 8.93 44.70
N HIS A 251 0.28 8.91 45.28
CA HIS A 251 -0.23 10.01 46.12
C HIS A 251 0.37 10.08 47.54
N ARG A 252 1.31 9.20 47.89
CA ARG A 252 1.96 9.15 49.22
C ARG A 252 3.43 9.60 49.21
N LEU A 253 3.93 10.12 48.08
CA LEU A 253 5.22 10.79 47.93
C LEU A 253 5.00 12.30 47.77
#